data_AF-A0A7V8GJT3-F1
#
_entry.id   AF-A0A7V8GJT3-F1
#
_cell.length_a   1.000
_cell.length_b   1.000
_cell.length_c   1.000
_cell.angle_alpha   90.00
_cell.angle_beta   90.00
_cell.angle_gamma   90.00
#
_symmetry.space_group_name_H-M   'P 1'
#
loop_
_entity.id
_entity.type
_entity.pdbx_description
1 polymer ?
#
loop_
_entity_poly.entity_id
_entity_poly.type
_entity_poly.pdbx_seq_one_letter_code
_entity_poly.pdbx_strand_id
1 'polypeptide(L)'
;LQIPPECSTDAARIAARVPTVSFGYTRLDANHQDGRLDIALADDISKAFSGLKVELPGLGQDGTAPFDVSLALPIADLRTFWMAQAEAVAAKPFTCPALSDLNEGFAKLGPATQKAAIPPFGDLLGVRLALDTLTDNPTSSLPTFSGRLVLATSNPTGLLAMGQMMVPALAQLKVSNDGKPVALPQQMAGMLGQPGCVALRGKALELRVGTVKDAQ
;
A
#
# COMPACT_ATOMS: atom_id res chain seq x y z
N LEU A 1 35.08 -25.50 6.28
CA LEU A 1 33.70 -25.83 6.71
C LEU A 1 33.07 -26.73 5.67
N GLN A 2 32.63 -27.93 6.04
CA GLN A 2 31.83 -28.78 5.16
C GLN A 2 30.37 -28.33 5.29
N ILE A 3 29.75 -27.91 4.18
CA ILE A 3 28.33 -27.59 4.14
C ILE A 3 27.57 -28.92 4.16
N PRO A 4 26.64 -29.12 5.10
CA PRO A 4 25.86 -30.36 5.15
C PRO A 4 25.05 -30.58 3.85
N PRO A 5 24.86 -31.82 3.39
CA PRO A 5 24.17 -32.12 2.13
C PRO A 5 22.72 -31.62 2.09
N GLU A 6 22.05 -31.56 3.24
CA GLU A 6 20.72 -30.96 3.40
C GLU A 6 20.69 -29.47 3.01
N CYS A 7 21.77 -28.73 3.29
CA CYS A 7 21.89 -27.33 2.91
C CYS A 7 22.03 -27.15 1.39
N SER A 8 22.71 -28.07 0.70
CA SER A 8 22.74 -28.05 -0.76
C SER A 8 21.36 -28.32 -1.37
N THR A 9 20.59 -29.25 -0.77
CA THR A 9 19.24 -29.59 -1.23
C THR A 9 18.28 -28.43 -1.03
N ASP A 10 18.32 -27.79 0.13
CA ASP A 10 17.49 -26.64 0.44
C ASP A 10 17.89 -25.39 -0.38
N ALA A 11 19.19 -25.18 -0.64
CA ALA A 11 19.66 -24.12 -1.53
C ALA A 11 19.17 -24.33 -2.97
N ALA A 12 19.22 -25.55 -3.48
CA ALA A 12 18.69 -25.88 -4.81
C ALA A 12 17.17 -25.64 -4.89
N ARG A 13 16.44 -25.97 -3.81
CA ARG A 13 15.01 -25.66 -3.70
C ARG A 13 14.74 -24.15 -3.74
N ILE A 14 15.53 -23.33 -3.03
CA ILE A 14 15.40 -21.87 -3.08
C ILE A 14 15.71 -21.35 -4.49
N ALA A 15 16.81 -21.81 -5.10
CA ALA A 15 17.20 -21.43 -6.46
C ALA A 15 16.12 -21.80 -7.50
N ALA A 16 15.41 -22.92 -7.33
CA ALA A 16 14.29 -23.28 -8.19
C ALA A 16 13.08 -22.34 -8.05
N ARG A 17 12.91 -21.70 -6.88
CA ARG A 17 11.81 -20.75 -6.61
C ARG A 17 12.17 -19.33 -7.05
N VAL A 18 13.44 -18.95 -6.96
CA VAL A 18 13.98 -17.64 -7.36
C VAL A 18 15.16 -17.85 -8.32
N PRO A 19 14.88 -18.22 -9.60
CA PRO A 19 15.91 -18.62 -10.55
C PRO A 19 16.86 -17.49 -10.98
N THR A 20 16.42 -16.23 -10.94
CA THR A 20 17.24 -15.12 -11.42
C THR A 20 16.97 -13.86 -10.61
N VAL A 21 18.03 -13.16 -10.25
CA VAL A 21 17.99 -11.83 -9.65
C VAL A 21 18.96 -10.96 -10.44
N SER A 22 18.47 -9.85 -11.02
CA SER A 22 19.30 -8.89 -11.75
C SER A 22 19.07 -7.49 -11.22
N PHE A 23 20.15 -6.79 -10.91
CA PHE A 23 20.14 -5.40 -10.48
C PHE A 23 20.98 -4.55 -11.45
N GLY A 24 20.49 -3.36 -11.79
CA GLY A 24 21.21 -2.41 -12.64
C GLY A 24 20.64 -1.01 -12.58
N TYR A 25 21.25 -0.09 -13.32
CA TYR A 25 20.75 1.27 -13.51
C TYR A 25 20.14 1.40 -14.90
N THR A 26 18.92 1.92 -14.97
CA THR A 26 18.29 2.33 -16.24
C THR A 26 18.67 3.76 -16.63
N ARG A 27 19.07 4.58 -15.65
CA ARG A 27 19.61 5.94 -15.87
C ARG A 27 20.58 6.29 -14.75
N LEU A 28 21.73 6.86 -15.11
CA LEU A 28 22.69 7.40 -14.15
C LEU A 28 23.36 8.64 -14.77
N ASP A 29 22.92 9.82 -14.35
CA ASP A 29 23.50 11.11 -14.73
C ASP A 29 23.62 12.03 -13.51
N ALA A 30 24.16 13.24 -13.71
CA ALA A 30 24.42 14.19 -12.62
C ALA A 30 23.18 14.54 -11.78
N ASN A 31 21.98 14.38 -12.32
CA ASN A 31 20.72 14.76 -11.68
C ASN A 31 19.73 13.60 -11.49
N HIS A 32 20.01 12.40 -12.05
CA HIS A 32 19.08 11.27 -12.02
C HIS A 32 19.81 9.95 -11.77
N GLN A 33 19.23 9.14 -10.88
CA GLN A 33 19.65 7.76 -10.63
C GLN A 33 18.42 6.87 -10.61
N ASP A 34 18.20 6.16 -11.72
CA ASP A 34 17.09 5.21 -11.87
C ASP A 34 17.67 3.79 -11.78
N GLY A 35 17.33 3.08 -10.71
CA GLY A 35 17.70 1.68 -10.51
C GLY A 35 16.59 0.73 -10.95
N ARG A 36 16.96 -0.47 -11.38
CA ARG A 36 16.05 -1.58 -11.67
C ARG A 36 16.56 -2.85 -11.00
N LEU A 37 15.67 -3.51 -10.25
CA LEU A 37 15.86 -4.83 -9.69
C LEU A 37 14.76 -5.73 -10.26
N ASP A 38 15.15 -6.75 -11.02
CA ASP A 38 14.25 -7.80 -11.49
C ASP A 38 14.53 -9.08 -10.72
N ILE A 39 13.48 -9.69 -10.17
CA ILE A 39 13.52 -10.99 -9.50
C ILE A 39 12.59 -11.92 -10.25
N ALA A 40 13.15 -12.92 -10.92
CA ALA A 40 12.36 -13.98 -11.54
C ALA A 40 11.90 -14.96 -10.46
N LEU A 41 10.62 -15.30 -10.46
CA LEU A 41 10.00 -16.24 -9.54
C LEU A 41 9.47 -17.43 -10.34
N ALA A 42 9.42 -18.61 -9.74
CA ALA A 42 8.79 -19.78 -10.35
C ALA A 42 7.33 -19.48 -10.76
N ASP A 43 6.84 -20.14 -11.81
CA ASP A 43 5.54 -19.84 -12.43
C ASP A 43 4.34 -19.87 -11.47
N ASP A 44 4.35 -20.78 -10.51
CA ASP A 44 3.29 -20.88 -9.52
C ASP A 44 3.34 -19.74 -8.49
N ILE A 45 4.52 -19.18 -8.23
CA ILE A 45 4.70 -17.97 -7.43
C ILE A 45 4.27 -16.74 -8.25
N SER A 46 4.79 -16.59 -9.46
CA SER A 46 4.55 -15.39 -10.29
C SER A 46 3.08 -15.23 -10.68
N LYS A 47 2.34 -16.33 -10.89
CA LYS A 47 0.88 -16.31 -11.11
C LYS A 47 0.10 -15.71 -9.94
N ALA A 48 0.58 -15.83 -8.70
CA ALA A 48 -0.08 -15.18 -7.57
C ALA A 48 0.00 -13.64 -7.68
N PHE A 49 1.02 -13.10 -8.37
CA PHE A 49 1.19 -11.67 -8.59
C PHE A 49 0.35 -11.09 -9.73
N SER A 50 -0.26 -11.92 -10.59
CA SER A 50 -1.17 -11.39 -11.62
C SER A 50 -2.42 -10.75 -11.00
N GLY A 51 -2.86 -11.23 -9.84
CA GLY A 51 -3.93 -10.59 -9.05
C GLY A 51 -3.48 -9.33 -8.33
N LEU A 52 -2.18 -9.20 -8.04
CA LEU A 52 -1.60 -8.05 -7.32
C LEU A 52 -1.48 -6.79 -8.19
N LYS A 53 -1.66 -6.89 -9.51
CA LYS A 53 -1.70 -5.73 -10.42
C LYS A 53 -3.03 -5.00 -10.23
N VAL A 54 -3.07 -4.10 -9.27
CA VAL A 54 -4.25 -3.25 -9.04
C VAL A 54 -4.10 -1.97 -9.87
N GLU A 55 -4.92 -1.81 -10.90
CA GLU A 55 -5.19 -0.48 -11.44
C GLU A 55 -5.98 0.29 -10.38
N LEU A 56 -5.36 1.30 -9.79
CA LEU A 56 -5.96 2.09 -8.73
C LEU A 56 -6.41 3.44 -9.30
N PRO A 57 -7.73 3.64 -9.52
CA PRO A 57 -8.26 4.93 -9.95
C PRO A 57 -7.86 6.00 -8.94
N GLY A 58 -7.24 7.07 -9.41
CA GLY A 58 -6.72 8.15 -8.55
C GLY A 58 -5.27 7.98 -8.10
N LEU A 59 -4.56 6.89 -8.44
CA LEU A 59 -3.12 6.69 -8.24
C LEU A 59 -2.28 6.83 -9.54
N GLY A 60 -2.83 7.48 -10.57
CA GLY A 60 -2.24 7.54 -11.92
C GLY A 60 -0.79 8.04 -11.98
N GLN A 61 -0.08 7.62 -13.04
CA GLN A 61 1.37 7.75 -13.23
C GLN A 61 1.91 9.18 -13.41
N ASP A 62 1.04 10.13 -13.73
CA ASP A 62 1.43 11.54 -13.93
C ASP A 62 1.21 12.34 -12.65
N GLY A 63 2.09 12.13 -11.67
CA GLY A 63 2.17 12.99 -10.50
C GLY A 63 2.72 14.36 -10.92
N THR A 64 1.86 15.35 -11.11
CA THR A 64 2.27 16.75 -11.32
C THR A 64 2.63 17.46 -10.02
N ALA A 65 2.39 16.81 -8.88
CA ALA A 65 2.70 17.33 -7.56
C ALA A 65 4.21 17.29 -7.30
N PRO A 66 4.79 18.29 -6.63
CA PRO A 66 6.20 18.29 -6.24
C PRO A 66 6.60 17.09 -5.37
N PHE A 67 5.64 16.49 -4.65
CA PHE A 67 5.83 15.27 -3.89
C PHE A 67 4.61 14.37 -4.07
N ASP A 68 4.82 13.14 -4.54
CA ASP A 68 3.77 12.14 -4.77
C ASP A 68 4.31 10.74 -4.48
N VAL A 69 3.68 10.07 -3.53
CA VAL A 69 4.01 8.70 -3.13
C VAL A 69 2.75 7.85 -3.22
N SER A 70 2.80 6.84 -4.06
CA SER A 70 1.74 5.84 -4.20
C SER A 70 2.25 4.46 -3.83
N LEU A 71 1.44 3.72 -3.08
CA LEU A 71 1.74 2.36 -2.66
C LEU A 71 0.51 1.47 -2.89
N ALA A 72 0.61 0.54 -3.84
CA ALA A 72 -0.40 -0.49 -4.08
C ALA A 72 -0.17 -1.67 -3.14
N LEU A 73 -1.13 -1.95 -2.25
CA LEU A 73 -1.09 -3.01 -1.26
C LEU A 73 -2.43 -3.74 -1.21
N PRO A 74 -2.71 -4.64 -2.16
CA PRO A 74 -3.86 -5.54 -2.09
C PRO A 74 -3.68 -6.56 -0.95
N ILE A 75 -4.13 -6.20 0.25
CA ILE A 75 -3.88 -6.98 1.47
C ILE A 75 -4.47 -8.39 1.38
N ALA A 76 -5.65 -8.55 0.75
CA ALA A 76 -6.29 -9.85 0.58
C ALA A 76 -5.46 -10.82 -0.30
N ASP A 77 -4.91 -10.32 -1.40
CA ASP A 77 -4.09 -11.12 -2.33
C ASP A 77 -2.73 -11.44 -1.70
N LEU A 78 -2.10 -10.45 -1.05
CA LEU A 78 -0.85 -10.65 -0.29
C LEU A 78 -1.02 -11.69 0.80
N ARG A 79 -2.15 -11.65 1.54
CA ARG A 79 -2.49 -12.65 2.56
C ARG A 79 -2.54 -14.06 1.96
N THR A 80 -3.27 -14.21 0.86
CA THR A 80 -3.44 -15.49 0.16
C THR A 80 -2.09 -16.04 -0.29
N PHE A 81 -1.25 -15.18 -0.87
CA PHE A 81 0.11 -15.53 -1.26
C PHE A 81 0.96 -16.01 -0.08
N TRP A 82 1.01 -15.23 1.00
CA TRP A 82 1.85 -15.55 2.16
C TRP A 82 1.36 -16.79 2.93
N MET A 83 0.05 -17.02 3.00
CA MET A 83 -0.50 -18.25 3.55
C MET A 83 -0.06 -19.47 2.75
N ALA A 84 -0.13 -19.42 1.41
CA ALA A 84 0.33 -20.51 0.56
C ALA A 84 1.83 -20.81 0.74
N GLN A 85 2.67 -19.77 0.90
CA GLN A 85 4.10 -19.99 1.17
C GLN A 85 4.34 -20.58 2.57
N ALA A 86 3.59 -20.14 3.58
CA ALA A 86 3.68 -20.69 4.94
C ALA A 86 3.28 -22.17 4.98
N GLU A 87 2.18 -22.55 4.31
CA GLU A 87 1.74 -23.94 4.17
C GLU A 87 2.77 -24.80 3.42
N ALA A 88 3.37 -24.28 2.34
CA ALA A 88 4.41 -24.99 1.60
C ALA A 88 5.66 -25.27 2.45
N VAL A 89 6.06 -24.31 3.29
CA VAL A 89 7.19 -24.49 4.22
C VAL A 89 6.82 -25.40 5.39
N ALA A 90 5.59 -25.33 5.91
CA ALA A 90 5.13 -26.26 6.95
C ALA A 90 5.05 -27.71 6.44
N ALA A 91 4.61 -27.94 5.20
CA ALA A 91 4.54 -29.26 4.58
C ALA A 91 5.93 -29.84 4.26
N LYS A 92 6.90 -28.98 3.94
CA LYS A 92 8.29 -29.37 3.69
C LYS A 92 9.26 -28.36 4.34
N PRO A 93 9.54 -28.51 5.64
CA PRO A 93 10.45 -27.60 6.35
C PRO A 93 11.85 -27.62 5.74
N PHE A 94 12.57 -26.51 5.85
CA PHE A 94 14.00 -26.50 5.55
C PHE A 94 14.73 -27.31 6.62
N THR A 95 15.61 -28.19 6.16
CA THR A 95 16.41 -29.09 6.99
C THR A 95 17.79 -28.53 7.30
N CYS A 96 18.27 -27.59 6.47
CA CYS A 96 19.52 -26.88 6.70
C CYS A 96 19.48 -26.06 8.01
N PRO A 97 20.44 -26.25 8.94
CA PRO A 97 20.48 -25.48 10.18
C PRO A 97 20.55 -23.96 9.98
N ALA A 98 21.20 -23.49 8.91
CA ALA A 98 21.27 -22.07 8.58
C ALA A 98 19.93 -21.44 8.13
N LEU A 99 18.91 -22.27 7.88
CA LEU A 99 17.57 -21.84 7.44
C LEU A 99 16.50 -22.11 8.51
N SER A 100 16.88 -22.47 9.74
CA SER A 100 15.93 -22.69 10.84
C SER A 100 15.03 -21.47 11.07
N ASP A 101 15.61 -20.27 10.99
CA ASP A 101 14.91 -19.02 11.22
C ASP A 101 13.87 -18.74 10.13
N LEU A 102 14.06 -19.25 8.92
CA LEU A 102 13.05 -19.17 7.86
C LEU A 102 11.83 -20.02 8.23
N ASN A 103 12.03 -21.25 8.73
CA ASN A 103 10.91 -22.09 9.18
C ASN A 103 10.11 -21.37 10.29
N GLU A 104 10.79 -20.77 11.26
CA GLU A 104 10.14 -20.00 12.31
C GLU A 104 9.40 -18.77 11.78
N GLY A 105 10.00 -18.06 10.82
CA GLY A 105 9.39 -16.90 10.16
C GLY A 105 8.08 -17.30 9.48
N PHE A 106 8.08 -18.36 8.68
CA PHE A 106 6.88 -18.86 8.00
C PHE A 106 5.82 -19.39 8.98
N ALA A 107 6.22 -20.01 10.10
CA ALA A 107 5.28 -20.41 11.15
C ALA A 107 4.57 -19.20 11.80
N LYS A 108 5.26 -18.06 11.93
CA LYS A 108 4.70 -16.81 12.47
C LYS A 108 3.81 -16.06 11.46
N LEU A 109 3.97 -16.31 10.16
CA LEU A 109 3.17 -15.66 9.11
C LEU A 109 1.69 -16.05 9.15
N GLY A 110 1.34 -17.30 9.51
CA GLY A 110 -0.05 -17.75 9.59
C GLY A 110 -0.90 -16.89 10.54
N PRO A 111 -0.53 -16.76 11.82
CA PRO A 111 -1.24 -15.87 12.75
C PRO A 111 -1.22 -14.40 12.35
N ALA A 112 -0.13 -13.91 11.74
CA ALA A 112 -0.02 -12.52 11.29
C ALA A 112 -0.97 -12.20 10.12
N THR A 113 -1.07 -13.11 9.15
CA THR A 113 -1.96 -13.00 7.98
C THR A 113 -3.44 -13.04 8.37
N GLN A 114 -3.79 -13.79 9.41
CA GLN A 114 -5.15 -13.78 9.98
C GLN A 114 -5.53 -12.42 10.58
N LYS A 115 -4.60 -11.75 11.29
CA LYS A 115 -4.86 -10.40 11.83
C LYS A 115 -5.05 -9.36 10.73
N ALA A 116 -4.30 -9.48 9.63
CA ALA A 116 -4.43 -8.61 8.46
C ALA A 116 -5.78 -8.80 7.73
N ALA A 117 -6.56 -9.84 8.04
CA ALA A 117 -7.89 -10.06 7.48
C ALA A 117 -8.97 -9.13 8.04
N ILE A 118 -8.71 -8.48 9.18
CA ILE A 118 -9.73 -7.74 9.92
C ILE A 118 -9.99 -6.38 9.23
N PRO A 119 -11.24 -6.02 8.91
CA PRO A 119 -11.57 -4.69 8.41
C PRO A 119 -11.12 -3.59 9.39
N PRO A 120 -10.60 -2.45 8.90
CA PRO A 120 -10.56 -2.04 7.50
C PRO A 120 -9.33 -2.54 6.72
N PHE A 121 -8.36 -3.19 7.38
CA PHE A 121 -7.08 -3.56 6.78
C PHE A 121 -7.20 -4.63 5.71
N GLY A 122 -8.06 -5.63 5.94
CA GLY A 122 -8.26 -6.73 4.98
C GLY A 122 -8.81 -6.28 3.62
N ASP A 123 -9.47 -5.13 3.59
CA ASP A 123 -10.07 -4.54 2.39
C ASP A 123 -9.18 -3.48 1.75
N LEU A 124 -7.98 -3.22 2.26
CA LEU A 124 -7.09 -2.20 1.70
C LEU A 124 -6.47 -2.69 0.38
N LEU A 125 -6.45 -1.79 -0.60
CA LEU A 125 -5.87 -2.00 -1.92
C LEU A 125 -4.66 -1.10 -2.18
N GLY A 126 -4.56 0.04 -1.49
CA GLY A 126 -3.42 0.95 -1.61
C GLY A 126 -3.66 2.34 -1.03
N VAL A 127 -2.62 3.16 -1.08
CA VAL A 127 -2.62 4.55 -0.60
C VAL A 127 -1.86 5.47 -1.57
N ARG A 128 -2.35 6.70 -1.80
CA ARG A 128 -1.57 7.82 -2.33
C ARG A 128 -1.44 8.89 -1.28
N LEU A 129 -0.28 9.52 -1.24
CA LEU A 129 -0.10 10.85 -0.68
C LEU A 129 0.51 11.74 -1.75
N ALA A 130 -0.20 12.80 -2.13
CA ALA A 130 0.32 13.86 -2.99
C ALA A 130 0.27 15.19 -2.23
N LEU A 131 1.38 15.93 -2.25
CA LEU A 131 1.50 17.27 -1.68
C LEU A 131 1.70 18.25 -2.84
N ASP A 132 0.66 19.03 -3.11
CA ASP A 132 0.58 19.93 -4.25
C ASP A 132 1.29 21.26 -3.94
N THR A 133 1.12 21.80 -2.73
CA THR A 133 1.85 23.00 -2.28
C THR A 133 2.23 22.92 -0.80
N LEU A 134 3.36 23.54 -0.45
CA LEU A 134 3.78 23.79 0.93
C LEU A 134 4.48 25.15 0.98
N THR A 135 3.90 26.08 1.71
CA THR A 135 4.38 27.47 1.82
C THR A 135 4.35 27.90 3.27
N ASP A 136 5.41 28.57 3.73
CA ASP A 136 5.44 29.15 5.07
C ASP A 136 4.30 30.15 5.25
N ASN A 137 3.64 30.08 6.40
CA ASN A 137 2.62 31.04 6.77
C ASN A 137 3.15 31.94 7.89
N PRO A 138 3.51 33.20 7.61
CA PRO A 138 4.06 34.11 8.62
C PRO A 138 3.04 34.54 9.69
N THR A 139 1.75 34.19 9.51
CA THR A 139 0.64 34.56 10.41
C THR A 139 0.09 33.39 11.23
N SER A 140 0.64 32.19 11.04
CA SER A 140 0.21 30.98 11.74
C SER A 140 1.43 30.16 12.14
N SER A 141 1.31 29.38 13.22
CA SER A 141 2.33 28.39 13.58
C SER A 141 2.35 27.18 12.63
N LEU A 142 1.36 27.07 11.73
CA LEU A 142 1.25 26.00 10.73
C LEU A 142 1.46 26.55 9.32
N PRO A 143 2.32 25.91 8.48
CA PRO A 143 2.47 26.29 7.08
C PRO A 143 1.17 26.08 6.30
N THR A 144 0.99 26.86 5.25
CA THR A 144 -0.11 26.67 4.30
C THR A 144 0.28 25.53 3.35
N PHE A 145 -0.53 24.47 3.29
CA PHE A 145 -0.27 23.33 2.42
C PHE A 145 -1.53 22.93 1.64
N SER A 146 -1.38 22.36 0.46
CA SER A 146 -2.47 21.67 -0.24
C SER A 146 -2.03 20.30 -0.69
N GLY A 147 -2.95 19.35 -0.69
CA GLY A 147 -2.61 17.98 -1.02
C GLY A 147 -3.81 17.04 -1.04
N ARG A 148 -3.52 15.80 -1.44
CA ARG A 148 -4.49 14.72 -1.66
C ARG A 148 -4.01 13.45 -0.97
N LEU A 149 -4.89 12.84 -0.20
CA LEU A 149 -4.75 11.50 0.35
C LEU A 149 -5.81 10.63 -0.31
N VAL A 150 -5.39 9.55 -0.98
CA VAL A 150 -6.31 8.57 -1.56
C VAL A 150 -6.13 7.25 -0.84
N LEU A 151 -7.22 6.71 -0.30
CA LEU A 151 -7.29 5.37 0.25
C LEU A 151 -8.07 4.50 -0.71
N ALA A 152 -7.41 3.49 -1.28
CA ALA A 152 -8.05 2.51 -2.12
C ALA A 152 -8.47 1.29 -1.31
N THR A 153 -9.72 0.86 -1.47
CA THR A 153 -10.30 -0.27 -0.73
C THR A 153 -11.38 -1.01 -1.53
N SER A 154 -11.54 -2.32 -1.30
CA SER A 154 -12.67 -3.11 -1.79
C SER A 154 -13.99 -2.73 -1.14
N ASN A 155 -13.97 -2.10 0.05
CA ASN A 155 -15.15 -1.71 0.81
C ASN A 155 -15.14 -0.23 1.24
N PRO A 156 -15.24 0.71 0.28
CA PRO A 156 -15.16 2.14 0.56
C PRO A 156 -16.30 2.66 1.44
N THR A 157 -17.51 2.14 1.24
CA THR A 157 -18.67 2.51 2.05
C THR A 157 -18.50 2.03 3.50
N GLY A 158 -17.98 0.82 3.69
CA GLY A 158 -17.64 0.31 5.02
C GLY A 158 -16.57 1.14 5.71
N LEU A 159 -15.50 1.50 5.00
CA LEU A 159 -14.45 2.37 5.51
C LEU A 159 -15.00 3.74 5.95
N LEU A 160 -15.85 4.35 5.13
CA LEU A 160 -16.51 5.62 5.47
C LEU A 160 -17.40 5.47 6.71
N ALA A 161 -18.23 4.42 6.77
CA ALA A 161 -19.11 4.17 7.91
C ALA A 161 -18.31 3.97 9.21
N MET A 162 -17.20 3.22 9.16
CA MET A 162 -16.30 3.07 10.30
C MET A 162 -15.67 4.41 10.72
N GLY A 163 -15.24 5.21 9.75
CA GLY A 163 -14.74 6.57 10.01
C GLY A 163 -15.79 7.45 10.70
N GLN A 164 -17.05 7.37 10.27
CA GLN A 164 -18.18 8.08 10.88
C GLN A 164 -18.51 7.61 12.30
N MET A 165 -18.30 6.32 12.59
CA MET A 165 -18.45 5.78 13.94
C MET A 165 -17.32 6.24 14.88
N MET A 166 -16.09 6.34 14.37
CA MET A 166 -14.91 6.74 15.17
C MET A 166 -14.83 8.26 15.37
N VAL A 167 -15.25 9.03 14.38
CA VAL A 167 -15.19 10.49 14.38
C VAL A 167 -16.60 11.04 14.17
N PRO A 168 -17.31 11.44 15.25
CA PRO A 168 -18.68 11.94 15.17
C PRO A 168 -18.84 13.13 14.22
N ALA A 169 -17.79 13.95 14.07
CA ALA A 169 -17.78 15.07 13.14
C ALA A 169 -17.97 14.62 11.67
N LEU A 170 -17.60 13.39 11.30
CA LEU A 170 -17.80 12.84 9.96
C LEU A 170 -19.23 12.32 9.73
N ALA A 171 -20.03 12.07 10.78
CA ALA A 171 -21.37 11.49 10.66
C ALA A 171 -22.37 12.39 9.90
N GLN A 172 -22.11 13.70 9.93
CA GLN A 172 -22.88 14.72 9.20
C GLN A 172 -22.50 14.81 7.70
N LEU A 173 -21.42 14.14 7.27
CA LEU A 173 -21.03 14.08 5.86
C LEU A 173 -21.86 13.03 5.12
N LYS A 174 -22.64 13.49 4.15
CA LYS A 174 -23.35 12.61 3.20
C LYS A 174 -22.51 12.46 1.94
N VAL A 175 -21.50 11.59 2.00
CA VAL A 175 -20.68 11.26 0.84
C VAL A 175 -21.36 10.17 0.02
N SER A 176 -21.61 10.44 -1.26
CA SER A 176 -22.16 9.46 -2.21
C SER A 176 -21.02 8.87 -3.04
N ASN A 177 -21.21 7.65 -3.55
CA ASN A 177 -20.23 7.01 -4.46
C ASN A 177 -20.36 7.53 -5.90
N ASP A 178 -20.50 8.85 -6.06
CA ASP A 178 -20.63 9.53 -7.35
C ASP A 178 -19.39 10.35 -7.71
N GLY A 179 -18.36 10.31 -6.87
CA GLY A 179 -17.13 11.07 -7.02
C GLY A 179 -17.26 12.56 -6.75
N LYS A 180 -18.41 13.04 -6.29
CA LYS A 180 -18.59 14.47 -6.02
C LYS A 180 -17.92 14.86 -4.69
N PRO A 181 -17.10 15.92 -4.67
CA PRO A 181 -16.50 16.41 -3.44
C PRO A 181 -17.56 16.94 -2.48
N VAL A 182 -17.51 16.46 -1.23
CA VAL A 182 -18.30 16.96 -0.11
C VAL A 182 -17.38 17.72 0.84
N ALA A 183 -17.69 18.98 1.11
CA ALA A 183 -16.88 19.82 1.99
C ALA A 183 -16.80 19.23 3.40
N LEU A 184 -15.61 19.26 3.99
CA LEU A 184 -15.40 18.82 5.37
C LEU A 184 -16.14 19.74 6.35
N PRO A 185 -16.59 19.22 7.50
CA PRO A 185 -17.19 20.03 8.54
C PRO A 185 -16.19 21.06 9.07
N GLN A 186 -16.69 22.22 9.52
CA GLN A 186 -15.86 23.31 10.03
C GLN A 186 -14.88 22.89 11.14
N GLN A 187 -15.29 21.95 12.00
CA GLN A 187 -14.42 21.41 13.04
C GLN A 187 -13.17 20.75 12.46
N MET A 188 -13.30 19.98 11.38
CA MET A 188 -12.16 19.33 10.73
C MET A 188 -11.32 20.32 9.92
N ALA A 189 -11.97 21.26 9.23
CA ALA A 189 -11.25 22.33 8.57
C ALA A 189 -10.41 23.17 9.56
N GLY A 190 -10.94 23.42 10.75
CA GLY A 190 -10.22 24.06 11.84
C GLY A 190 -9.02 23.26 12.33
N MET A 191 -9.14 21.93 12.46
CA MET A 191 -8.02 21.04 12.81
C MET A 191 -6.92 21.01 11.75
N LEU A 192 -7.29 21.07 10.48
CA LEU A 192 -6.35 21.09 9.35
C LEU A 192 -5.78 22.50 9.11
N GLY A 193 -6.31 23.53 9.78
CA GLY A 193 -6.00 24.94 9.50
C GLY A 193 -6.46 25.42 8.12
N GLN A 194 -7.20 24.58 7.39
CA GLN A 194 -7.56 24.78 5.98
C GLN A 194 -8.87 24.09 5.61
N PRO A 195 -9.61 24.60 4.62
CA PRO A 195 -10.75 23.89 4.05
C PRO A 195 -10.28 22.60 3.37
N GLY A 196 -11.19 21.64 3.30
CA GLY A 196 -10.96 20.40 2.58
C GLY A 196 -12.27 19.77 2.12
N CYS A 197 -12.17 18.76 1.29
CA CYS A 197 -13.30 17.97 0.84
C CYS A 197 -12.96 16.48 0.80
N VAL A 198 -13.99 15.66 0.88
CA VAL A 198 -13.91 14.21 0.73
C VAL A 198 -14.76 13.78 -0.45
N ALA A 199 -14.26 12.86 -1.27
CA ALA A 199 -14.99 12.29 -2.39
C ALA A 199 -14.88 10.76 -2.36
N LEU A 200 -15.93 10.08 -2.80
CA LEU A 200 -15.93 8.63 -2.92
C LEU A 200 -16.23 8.24 -4.36
N ARG A 201 -15.32 7.50 -5.00
CA ARG A 201 -15.49 7.02 -6.37
C ARG A 201 -15.00 5.59 -6.53
N GLY A 202 -15.91 4.69 -6.87
CA GLY A 202 -15.58 3.28 -7.15
C GLY A 202 -14.98 2.64 -5.91
N LYS A 203 -13.67 2.34 -5.95
CA LYS A 203 -12.86 1.73 -4.88
C LYS A 203 -11.95 2.73 -4.15
N ALA A 204 -12.11 4.03 -4.38
CA ALA A 204 -11.24 5.06 -3.82
C ALA A 204 -12.03 6.04 -2.94
N LEU A 205 -11.50 6.29 -1.75
CA LEU A 205 -11.89 7.38 -0.87
C LEU A 205 -10.78 8.43 -0.91
N GLU A 206 -11.10 9.62 -1.41
CA GLU A 206 -10.16 10.73 -1.53
C GLU A 206 -10.46 11.80 -0.49
N LEU A 207 -9.42 12.26 0.20
CA LEU A 207 -9.41 13.44 1.04
C LEU A 207 -8.50 14.48 0.38
N ARG A 208 -9.04 15.68 0.16
CA ARG A 208 -8.29 16.83 -0.38
C ARG A 208 -8.29 17.96 0.63
N VAL A 209 -7.14 18.59 0.83
CA VAL A 209 -6.95 19.74 1.72
C VAL A 209 -6.40 20.89 0.88
N GLY A 210 -6.96 22.09 1.05
CA GLY A 210 -6.60 23.28 0.27
C GLY A 210 -7.79 24.02 -0.32
N THR A 211 -7.53 25.07 -1.10
CA THR A 211 -8.56 25.87 -1.73
C THR A 211 -9.41 25.05 -2.70
N VAL A 212 -10.73 25.05 -2.50
CA VAL A 212 -11.72 24.33 -3.33
C VAL A 212 -11.74 24.80 -4.81
N LYS A 213 -10.95 25.82 -5.18
CA LYS A 213 -10.79 26.27 -6.57
C LYS A 213 -9.99 25.30 -7.46
N ASP A 214 -9.30 24.32 -6.88
CA ASP A 214 -8.58 23.26 -7.62
C ASP A 214 -9.45 21.97 -7.72
N ALA A 215 -10.78 22.13 -7.73
CA ALA A 215 -11.77 21.05 -7.73
C ALA A 215 -12.29 20.67 -9.12
N GLN A 216 -11.47 20.80 -10.17
CA GLN A 216 -11.78 20.29 -11.52
C GLN A 216 -10.80 19.18 -11.91
#